data_AF-A0A7C0Y3E2-F1
#
_entry.id   AF-A0A7C0Y3E2-F1
#
_cell.length_a   1.000
_cell.length_b   1.000
_cell.length_c   1.000
_cell.angle_alpha   90.00
_cell.angle_beta   90.00
_cell.angle_gamma   90.00
#
_symmetry.space_group_name_H-M   'P 1'
#
loop_
_entity.id
_entity.type
_entity.pdbx_description
1 polymer ?
#
loop_
_entity_poly.entity_id
_entity_poly.type
_entity_poly.pdbx_seq_one_letter_code
_entity_poly.pdbx_strand_id
1 'polypeptide(L)'
;MKTQKKLIRLMKEKAKVIQEITGIDYYFVKEDEKDILEWEDGIAEMVWIEIKRNVFEQMANGLSSDVCPYCIKQSLLFLGLSKCVACEYGSRHGFCYQIGSDFNKIISNKKLSISRFLTNDWYKKIINNIEKEV
;
A
#
# COMPACT_ATOMS: atom_id res chain seq x y z
N MET A 1 12.88 5.32 13.89
CA MET A 1 11.80 4.29 13.74
C MET A 1 12.19 3.11 12.81
N LYS A 2 11.88 1.83 13.15
CA LYS A 2 12.07 0.64 12.26
C LYS A 2 11.26 0.74 10.95
N THR A 3 11.76 0.19 9.85
CA THR A 3 11.13 0.34 8.51
C THR A 3 9.75 -0.32 8.39
N GLN A 4 9.53 -1.46 9.04
CA GLN A 4 8.20 -2.10 9.10
C GLN A 4 7.16 -1.11 9.67
N LYS A 5 7.53 -0.35 10.71
CA LYS A 5 6.64 0.68 11.27
C LYS A 5 6.37 1.84 10.30
N LYS A 6 7.34 2.19 9.44
CA LYS A 6 7.13 3.17 8.35
C LYS A 6 6.09 2.66 7.35
N LEU A 7 6.21 1.40 6.92
CA LEU A 7 5.27 0.75 5.99
C LEU A 7 3.86 0.64 6.58
N ILE A 8 3.75 0.17 7.82
CA ILE A 8 2.48 0.08 8.56
C ILE A 8 1.83 1.44 8.65
N ARG A 9 2.62 2.48 8.98
CA ARG A 9 2.09 3.83 9.06
C ARG A 9 1.57 4.34 7.73
N LEU A 10 2.30 4.14 6.64
CA LEU A 10 1.82 4.48 5.31
C LEU A 10 0.48 3.79 5.01
N MET A 11 0.36 2.49 5.31
CA MET A 11 -0.89 1.74 5.11
C MET A 11 -2.04 2.26 5.99
N LYS A 12 -1.77 2.62 7.25
CA LYS A 12 -2.75 3.26 8.13
C LYS A 12 -3.22 4.61 7.60
N GLU A 13 -2.33 5.45 7.09
CA GLU A 13 -2.72 6.73 6.48
C GLU A 13 -3.57 6.54 5.22
N LYS A 14 -3.26 5.54 4.38
CA LYS A 14 -4.11 5.16 3.24
C LYS A 14 -5.49 4.68 3.71
N ALA A 15 -5.54 3.85 4.75
CA ALA A 15 -6.79 3.33 5.31
C ALA A 15 -7.70 4.45 5.83
N LYS A 16 -7.14 5.43 6.56
CA LYS A 16 -7.89 6.61 7.02
C LYS A 16 -8.55 7.35 5.87
N VAL A 17 -7.79 7.67 4.82
CA VAL A 17 -8.31 8.37 3.64
C VAL A 17 -9.42 7.54 2.97
N ILE A 18 -9.24 6.23 2.83
CA ILE A 18 -10.26 5.35 2.24
C ILE A 18 -11.54 5.34 3.10
N GLN A 19 -11.41 5.24 4.42
CA GLN A 19 -12.52 5.26 5.34
C GLN A 19 -13.29 6.58 5.27
N GLU A 20 -12.59 7.72 5.25
CA GLU A 20 -13.19 9.05 5.13
C GLU A 20 -13.99 9.23 3.83
N ILE A 21 -13.50 8.69 2.72
CA ILE A 21 -14.09 8.86 1.39
C ILE A 21 -15.22 7.87 1.14
N THR A 22 -15.07 6.62 1.60
CA THR A 22 -15.92 5.50 1.19
C THR A 22 -16.72 4.89 2.32
N GLY A 23 -16.40 5.20 3.58
CA GLY A 23 -16.94 4.53 4.77
C GLY A 23 -16.37 3.12 5.01
N ILE A 24 -15.46 2.64 4.17
CA ILE A 24 -14.85 1.31 4.27
C ILE A 24 -13.70 1.33 5.28
N ASP A 25 -13.76 0.46 6.28
CA ASP A 25 -12.79 0.36 7.38
C ASP A 25 -11.87 -0.87 7.29
N TYR A 26 -12.13 -1.79 6.37
CA TYR A 26 -11.37 -3.03 6.21
C TYR A 26 -10.18 -2.94 5.24
N TYR A 27 -9.78 -1.74 4.78
CA TYR A 27 -8.63 -1.61 3.86
C TYR A 27 -7.30 -2.08 4.47
N PHE A 28 -7.10 -1.91 5.78
CA PHE A 28 -5.88 -2.34 6.45
C PHE A 28 -6.22 -2.76 7.88
N VAL A 29 -6.18 -4.07 8.14
CA VAL A 29 -6.60 -4.68 9.41
C VAL A 29 -5.40 -5.05 10.27
N LYS A 30 -5.65 -5.47 11.52
CA LYS A 30 -4.59 -5.81 12.48
C LYS A 30 -3.70 -6.95 11.99
N GLU A 31 -4.26 -7.87 11.23
CA GLU A 31 -3.55 -9.02 10.65
C GLU A 31 -2.55 -8.56 9.58
N ASP A 32 -2.86 -7.52 8.80
CA ASP A 32 -1.91 -6.91 7.86
C ASP A 32 -0.77 -6.21 8.59
N GLU A 33 -1.07 -5.55 9.72
CA GLU A 33 -0.06 -4.93 10.56
C GLU A 33 0.91 -5.96 11.15
N LYS A 34 0.39 -7.07 11.70
CA LYS A 34 1.21 -8.16 12.25
C LYS A 34 2.13 -8.77 11.20
N ASP A 35 1.58 -9.03 10.03
CA ASP A 35 2.33 -9.57 8.89
C ASP A 35 3.48 -8.64 8.48
N ILE A 36 3.25 -7.34 8.29
CA ILE A 36 4.34 -6.40 7.98
C ILE A 36 5.40 -6.34 9.10
N LEU A 37 5.02 -6.49 10.38
CA LEU A 37 5.98 -6.53 11.49
C LEU A 37 6.90 -7.74 11.45
N GLU A 38 6.45 -8.85 10.86
CA GLU A 38 7.20 -10.11 10.74
C GLU A 38 8.13 -10.12 9.52
N TRP A 39 8.06 -9.13 8.64
CA TRP A 39 8.95 -9.04 7.49
C TRP A 39 10.41 -8.84 7.93
N GLU A 40 11.32 -9.53 7.24
CA GLU A 40 12.76 -9.34 7.42
C GLU A 40 13.16 -7.86 7.22
N ASP A 41 14.06 -7.36 8.07
CA ASP A 41 14.46 -5.95 8.09
C ASP A 41 14.94 -5.48 6.69
N GLY A 42 15.74 -6.30 5.99
CA GLY A 42 16.25 -5.99 4.65
C GLY A 42 15.15 -5.94 3.58
N ILE A 43 14.15 -6.82 3.64
CA ILE A 43 12.99 -6.80 2.73
C ILE A 43 12.17 -5.53 2.97
N ALA A 44 11.87 -5.20 4.23
CA ALA A 44 11.12 -4.00 4.58
C ALA A 44 11.85 -2.73 4.09
N GLU A 45 13.17 -2.68 4.22
CA GLU A 45 14.01 -1.59 3.71
C GLU A 45 13.92 -1.43 2.20
N MET A 46 14.11 -2.52 1.44
CA MET A 46 14.00 -2.47 -0.02
C MET A 46 12.60 -2.05 -0.48
N VAL A 47 11.54 -2.55 0.16
CA VAL A 47 10.16 -2.14 -0.14
C VAL A 47 9.98 -0.65 0.09
N TRP A 48 10.47 -0.12 1.22
CA TRP A 48 10.34 1.30 1.52
C TRP A 48 11.12 2.17 0.53
N ILE A 49 12.35 1.79 0.18
CA ILE A 49 13.16 2.47 -0.84
C ILE A 49 12.41 2.51 -2.18
N GLU A 50 11.84 1.39 -2.60
CA GLU A 50 11.14 1.28 -3.88
C GLU A 50 9.85 2.10 -3.90
N ILE A 51 9.08 2.14 -2.81
CA ILE A 51 7.93 3.06 -2.67
C ILE A 51 8.37 4.51 -2.87
N LYS A 52 9.47 4.91 -2.21
CA LYS A 52 10.00 6.28 -2.37
C LYS A 52 10.38 6.55 -3.81
N ARG A 53 11.14 5.65 -4.44
CA ARG A 53 11.53 5.77 -5.85
C ARG A 53 10.31 5.96 -6.75
N ASN A 54 9.29 5.12 -6.58
CA ASN A 54 8.06 5.20 -7.37
C ASN A 54 7.30 6.51 -7.16
N VAL A 55 7.24 7.02 -5.93
CA VAL A 55 6.58 8.29 -5.63
C VAL A 55 7.38 9.51 -6.11
N PHE A 56 8.68 9.57 -5.83
CA PHE A 56 9.48 10.77 -6.10
C PHE A 56 9.97 10.86 -7.55
N GLU A 57 10.22 9.73 -8.21
CA GLU A 57 10.79 9.70 -9.56
C GLU A 57 9.75 9.35 -10.63
N GLN A 58 8.77 8.50 -10.31
CA GLN A 58 7.77 8.01 -11.28
C GLN A 58 6.36 8.55 -11.05
N MET A 59 6.18 9.50 -10.12
CA MET A 59 4.90 10.15 -9.85
C MET A 59 3.75 9.19 -9.48
N ALA A 60 4.08 8.05 -8.85
CA ALA A 60 3.09 7.07 -8.42
C ALA A 60 2.02 7.70 -7.51
N ASN A 61 0.78 7.24 -7.67
CA ASN A 61 -0.41 7.77 -7.00
C ASN A 61 -1.53 6.73 -6.94
N GLY A 62 -2.63 7.08 -6.27
CA GLY A 62 -3.81 6.24 -6.11
C GLY A 62 -3.55 4.99 -5.28
N LEU A 63 -4.33 3.94 -5.55
CA LEU A 63 -4.12 2.59 -5.03
C LEU A 63 -3.49 1.71 -6.11
N SER A 64 -2.30 2.07 -6.60
CA SER A 64 -1.58 1.27 -7.60
C SER A 64 -0.67 0.22 -6.95
N SER A 65 -0.19 -0.73 -7.76
CA SER A 65 0.82 -1.70 -7.33
C SER A 65 2.16 -1.07 -6.96
N ASP A 66 2.42 0.17 -7.37
CA ASP A 66 3.73 0.84 -7.25
C ASP A 66 3.89 1.56 -5.91
N VAL A 67 2.80 1.62 -5.13
CA VAL A 67 2.72 2.19 -3.77
C VAL A 67 2.05 1.21 -2.79
N CYS A 68 1.98 -0.06 -3.17
CA CYS A 68 1.51 -1.14 -2.32
C CYS A 68 2.71 -1.92 -1.78
N PRO A 69 2.99 -1.90 -0.46
CA PRO A 69 4.09 -2.65 0.13
C PRO A 69 4.13 -4.13 -0.28
N TYR A 70 2.97 -4.77 -0.33
CA TYR A 70 2.85 -6.19 -0.69
C TYR A 70 3.17 -6.48 -2.15
N CYS A 71 2.64 -5.67 -3.08
CA CYS A 71 2.93 -5.84 -4.51
C CYS A 71 4.42 -5.62 -4.80
N ILE A 72 5.04 -4.67 -4.09
CA ILE A 72 6.47 -4.39 -4.22
C ILE A 72 7.30 -5.51 -3.60
N LYS A 73 6.99 -5.95 -2.37
CA LYS A 73 7.62 -7.13 -1.73
C LYS A 73 7.62 -8.33 -2.68
N GLN A 74 6.44 -8.63 -3.25
CA GLN A 74 6.30 -9.75 -4.17
C GLN A 74 7.15 -9.57 -5.44
N SER A 75 7.22 -8.35 -5.99
CA SER A 75 8.03 -8.04 -7.17
C SER A 75 9.53 -8.20 -6.91
N LEU A 76 9.97 -7.87 -5.70
CA LEU A 76 11.37 -8.01 -5.27
C LEU A 76 11.74 -9.48 -5.06
N LEU A 77 10.84 -10.28 -4.49
CA LEU A 77 11.10 -11.69 -4.18
C LEU A 77 10.97 -12.63 -5.39
N PHE A 78 10.09 -12.29 -6.35
CA PHE A 78 9.74 -13.20 -7.44
C PHE A 78 9.77 -12.46 -8.80
N LEU A 79 10.97 -12.34 -9.35
CA LEU A 79 11.20 -11.74 -10.67
C LEU A 79 10.41 -12.51 -11.75
N GLY A 80 9.57 -11.80 -12.50
CA GLY A 80 8.84 -12.34 -13.65
C GLY A 80 7.53 -13.08 -13.34
N LEU A 81 7.16 -13.25 -12.06
CA LEU A 81 5.85 -13.78 -11.67
C LEU A 81 4.85 -12.64 -11.44
N SER A 82 3.56 -12.91 -11.65
CA SER A 82 2.54 -11.90 -11.39
C SER A 82 2.58 -11.51 -9.90
N LYS A 83 2.57 -10.20 -9.63
CA LYS A 83 2.65 -9.60 -8.28
C LYS A 83 1.55 -10.08 -7.31
N CYS A 84 0.55 -10.79 -7.83
CA CYS A 84 -0.63 -11.19 -7.08
C CYS A 84 -0.63 -12.68 -6.68
N VAL A 85 0.16 -13.55 -7.31
CA VAL A 85 0.04 -15.02 -7.11
C VAL A 85 0.39 -15.47 -5.68
N ALA A 86 1.21 -14.71 -4.95
CA ALA A 86 1.55 -14.99 -3.54
C ALA A 86 1.39 -13.76 -2.62
N CYS A 87 0.52 -12.81 -2.99
CA CYS A 87 0.29 -11.61 -2.19
C CYS A 87 -0.60 -11.93 -0.98
N GLU A 88 -0.03 -11.93 0.23
CA GLU A 88 -0.74 -12.16 1.50
C GLU A 88 -1.87 -11.14 1.75
N TYR A 89 -1.69 -9.91 1.28
CA TYR A 89 -2.75 -8.90 1.33
C TYR A 89 -3.92 -9.26 0.39
N GLY A 90 -3.60 -9.75 -0.82
CA GLY A 90 -4.61 -10.19 -1.79
C GLY A 90 -5.34 -11.47 -1.36
N SER A 91 -4.70 -12.36 -0.61
CA SER A 91 -5.39 -13.54 -0.06
C SER A 91 -6.38 -13.19 1.04
N ARG A 92 -6.13 -12.11 1.81
CA ARG A 92 -7.07 -11.60 2.83
C ARG A 92 -8.20 -10.74 2.25
N HIS A 93 -7.87 -9.79 1.39
CA HIS A 93 -8.81 -8.75 0.88
C HIS A 93 -9.34 -9.04 -0.53
N GLY A 94 -8.93 -10.16 -1.11
CA GLY A 94 -9.15 -10.48 -2.52
C GLY A 94 -8.21 -9.71 -3.45
N PHE A 95 -7.98 -10.26 -4.64
CA PHE A 95 -7.02 -9.70 -5.59
C PHE A 95 -7.58 -8.48 -6.34
N CYS A 96 -6.71 -7.53 -6.66
CA CYS A 96 -7.11 -6.28 -7.30
C CYS A 96 -7.78 -6.45 -8.68
N TYR A 97 -7.42 -7.52 -9.41
CA TYR A 97 -7.99 -7.86 -10.71
C TYR A 97 -9.31 -8.64 -10.61
N GLN A 98 -9.64 -9.16 -9.43
CA GLN A 98 -10.84 -9.96 -9.22
C GLN A 98 -12.05 -9.06 -8.98
N ILE A 99 -13.03 -9.11 -9.88
CA ILE A 99 -14.30 -8.39 -9.70
C ILE A 99 -14.98 -8.88 -8.42
N GLY A 100 -15.46 -7.94 -7.60
CA GLY A 100 -16.13 -8.23 -6.33
C GLY A 100 -15.20 -8.45 -5.13
N SER A 101 -13.87 -8.41 -5.28
CA SER A 101 -12.95 -8.36 -4.14
C SER A 101 -13.14 -7.11 -3.28
N ASP A 102 -12.66 -7.11 -2.05
CA ASP A 102 -12.77 -5.94 -1.17
C ASP A 102 -12.01 -4.75 -1.74
N PHE A 103 -10.86 -5.00 -2.35
CA PHE A 103 -10.16 -4.00 -3.14
C PHE A 103 -10.98 -3.51 -4.34
N ASN A 104 -11.60 -4.43 -5.09
CA ASN A 104 -12.45 -4.06 -6.22
C ASN A 104 -13.63 -3.18 -5.77
N LYS A 105 -14.26 -3.47 -4.62
CA LYS A 105 -15.33 -2.64 -4.05
C LYS A 105 -14.85 -1.22 -3.73
N ILE A 106 -13.62 -1.09 -3.20
CA ILE A 106 -13.00 0.21 -2.89
C ILE A 106 -12.77 1.01 -4.18
N ILE A 107 -12.09 0.44 -5.18
CA ILE A 107 -11.75 1.17 -6.42
C ILE A 107 -12.95 1.36 -7.37
N SER A 108 -13.94 0.47 -7.31
CA SER A 108 -15.12 0.49 -8.19
C SER A 108 -16.23 1.38 -7.65
N ASN A 109 -16.00 2.09 -6.54
CA ASN A 109 -16.92 3.09 -6.04
C ASN A 109 -16.98 4.29 -7.02
N LYS A 110 -17.83 4.15 -8.05
CA LYS A 110 -17.96 5.05 -9.20
C LYS A 110 -18.24 6.51 -8.86
N LYS A 111 -18.61 6.81 -7.60
CA LYS A 111 -18.85 8.19 -7.14
C LYS A 111 -17.57 8.96 -6.86
N LEU A 112 -16.45 8.29 -6.55
CA LEU A 112 -15.23 8.93 -6.05
C LEU A 112 -13.98 8.28 -6.67
N SER A 113 -13.21 9.06 -7.43
CA SER A 113 -11.92 8.62 -7.94
C SER A 113 -10.88 8.73 -6.82
N ILE A 114 -10.46 7.61 -6.25
CA ILE A 114 -9.50 7.57 -5.11
C ILE A 114 -8.17 8.26 -5.43
N SER A 115 -7.74 8.23 -6.69
CA SER A 115 -6.53 8.94 -7.13
C SER A 115 -6.62 10.47 -6.99
N ARG A 116 -7.83 11.04 -6.85
CA ARG A 116 -8.02 12.46 -6.50
C ARG A 116 -7.63 12.80 -5.06
N PHE A 117 -7.57 11.80 -4.19
CA PHE A 117 -7.28 11.99 -2.76
C PHE A 117 -5.92 11.44 -2.38
N LEU A 118 -5.58 10.23 -2.87
CA LEU A 118 -4.25 9.65 -2.74
C LEU A 118 -3.35 10.13 -3.90
N THR A 119 -3.18 11.44 -4.03
CA THR A 119 -2.35 12.04 -5.08
C THR A 119 -0.87 11.77 -4.86
N ASN A 120 -0.03 12.01 -5.87
CA ASN A 120 1.43 11.94 -5.70
C ASN A 120 1.92 12.90 -4.61
N ASP A 121 1.37 14.11 -4.54
CA ASP A 121 1.71 15.09 -3.51
C ASP A 121 1.29 14.64 -2.11
N TRP A 122 0.14 13.97 -1.99
CA TRP A 122 -0.27 13.32 -0.75
C TRP A 122 0.78 12.29 -0.31
N TYR A 123 1.22 11.42 -1.22
CA TYR A 123 2.27 10.43 -0.91
C TYR A 123 3.58 11.09 -0.50
N LYS A 124 4.06 12.10 -1.24
CA LYS A 124 5.28 12.85 -0.91
C LYS A 124 5.19 13.46 0.49
N LYS A 125 4.07 14.10 0.82
CA LYS A 125 3.82 14.69 2.14
C LYS A 125 3.86 13.64 3.25
N ILE A 126 3.13 12.54 3.09
CA ILE A 126 3.06 11.47 4.10
C ILE A 126 4.43 10.80 4.29
N ILE A 127 5.13 10.47 3.20
CA ILE A 127 6.47 9.88 3.28
C ILE A 127 7.44 10.82 4.01
N ASN A 128 7.46 12.11 3.65
CA ASN A 128 8.32 13.08 4.32
C ASN A 128 8.00 13.22 5.82
N ASN A 129 6.72 13.14 6.21
CA ASN A 129 6.33 13.16 7.62
C ASN A 129 6.80 11.90 8.36
N ILE A 130 6.61 10.72 7.76
CA ILE A 130 7.06 9.44 8.32
C ILE A 130 8.58 9.42 8.50
N GLU A 131 9.33 9.99 7.55
CA GLU A 131 10.80 10.08 7.60
C GLU A 131 11.30 11.10 8.62
N LYS A 132 10.52 12.11 9.02
CA LYS A 132 10.91 13.11 10.02
C LYS A 132 10.75 12.65 11.46
N GLU A 133 9.89 11.66 11.70
CA GLU A 133 9.68 11.09 13.04
C GLU A 133 10.74 10.02 13.39
N VAL A 134 12.01 10.34 13.07
CA VAL A 134 13.18 9.49 13.29
C VAL A 134 13.33 9.15 14.77
#